data_AF-A0A953JYX6-F1
#
_entry.id   AF-A0A953JYX6-F1
#
_cell.length_a   1.000
_cell.length_b   1.000
_cell.length_c   1.000
_cell.angle_alpha   90.00
_cell.angle_beta   90.00
_cell.angle_gamma   90.00
#
_symmetry.space_group_name_H-M   'P 1'
#
loop_
_entity.id
_entity.type
_entity.pdbx_description
1 polymer ?
#
loop_
_entity_poly.entity_id
_entity_poly.type
_entity_poly.pdbx_seq_one_letter_code
_entity_poly.pdbx_strand_id
1 'polypeptide(L)'
;MAGTVMAALYTYYYTDRSTADIFKYFDDSKLMSDALWHKPGDFFRMLFGFDNDNTYFSEHYYNHMNNWFRKYESNLYNDSHTIIRINAVMRIFSFGSYHVHTIFACMFSMGGLVGIYRAFKSFFIGKERYLSWFIFLWPSVLFWGSGVLKEAFLLFGIGILFVALLDAEMKSKSFRVFCFVLGLVLLLYLKVYVLMALLPGLISFLILRKRKMERPLIVYASVFLL
;
A
#
# COMPACT_ATOMS: atom_id res chain seq x y z
N MET A 1 11.32 -3.06 14.60
CA MET A 1 11.99 -2.06 15.48
C MET A 1 11.79 -0.63 14.98
N ALA A 2 11.93 -0.32 13.69
CA ALA A 2 11.66 1.04 13.19
C ALA A 2 10.20 1.52 13.46
N GLY A 3 9.20 0.66 13.26
CA GLY A 3 7.80 1.01 13.49
C GLY A 3 7.44 1.26 14.96
N THR A 4 8.08 0.51 15.88
CA THR A 4 7.93 0.74 17.33
C THR A 4 8.65 2.01 17.77
N VAL A 5 9.79 2.35 17.16
CA VAL A 5 10.47 3.64 17.37
C VAL A 5 9.61 4.79 16.84
N MET A 6 8.97 4.62 15.68
CA MET A 6 8.03 5.59 15.13
C MET A 6 6.84 5.80 16.07
N ALA A 7 6.24 4.70 16.57
CA ALA A 7 5.17 4.80 17.58
C ALA A 7 5.65 5.53 18.84
N ALA A 8 6.87 5.25 19.33
CA ALA A 8 7.44 5.93 20.48
C ALA A 8 7.68 7.43 20.21
N LEU A 9 8.23 7.80 19.05
CA LEU A 9 8.42 9.21 18.65
C LEU A 9 7.09 9.97 18.61
N TYR A 10 6.05 9.37 18.03
CA TYR A 10 4.71 9.96 17.99
C TYR A 10 3.92 9.85 19.29
N THR A 11 4.43 9.12 20.28
CA THR A 11 3.80 9.03 21.62
C THR A 11 4.49 9.99 22.60
N TYR A 12 5.82 10.10 22.54
CA TYR A 12 6.62 10.81 23.53
C TYR A 12 7.13 12.17 23.06
N TYR A 13 7.31 12.39 21.74
CA TYR A 13 7.83 13.65 21.19
C TYR A 13 6.76 14.45 20.43
N TYR A 14 5.95 13.79 19.59
CA TYR A 14 4.84 14.42 18.87
C TYR A 14 3.52 14.03 19.51
N THR A 15 3.24 14.58 20.68
CA THR A 15 2.12 14.17 21.55
C THR A 15 0.73 14.44 20.98
N ASP A 16 0.62 15.23 19.92
CA ASP A 16 -0.67 15.47 19.26
C ASP A 16 -1.06 14.30 18.36
N ARG A 17 -1.83 13.39 18.95
CA ARG A 17 -2.37 12.20 18.30
C ARG A 17 -3.31 12.52 17.14
N SER A 18 -3.94 13.70 17.13
CA SER A 18 -4.90 14.11 16.10
C SER A 18 -4.22 14.48 14.78
N THR A 19 -2.99 14.99 14.83
CA THR A 19 -2.19 15.37 13.66
C THR A 19 -1.28 14.26 13.17
N ALA A 20 -1.01 13.26 14.02
CA ALA A 20 -0.19 12.11 13.70
C ALA A 20 -0.87 11.19 12.67
N ASP A 21 -0.36 11.17 11.44
CA ASP A 21 -0.83 10.30 10.34
C ASP A 21 -0.96 8.82 10.73
N ILE A 22 -0.16 8.39 11.69
CA ILE A 22 -0.09 7.02 12.17
C ILE A 22 -1.28 6.66 13.08
N PHE A 23 -1.72 7.61 13.92
CA PHE A 23 -2.79 7.38 14.89
C PHE A 23 -4.14 7.82 14.38
N LYS A 24 -4.20 8.90 13.59
CA LYS A 24 -5.47 9.51 13.18
C LYS A 24 -6.39 8.55 12.41
N TYR A 25 -5.85 7.80 11.43
CA TYR A 25 -6.65 6.83 10.68
C TYR A 25 -6.94 5.55 11.48
N PHE A 26 -6.04 5.21 12.40
CA PHE A 26 -6.24 4.08 13.29
C PHE A 26 -7.38 4.36 14.28
N ASP A 27 -7.49 5.59 14.78
CA ASP A 27 -8.56 6.01 15.69
C ASP A 27 -9.90 6.09 14.96
N ASP A 28 -9.95 6.69 13.77
CA ASP A 28 -11.17 6.74 12.94
C ASP A 28 -11.64 5.34 12.53
N SER A 29 -10.71 4.38 12.35
CA SER A 29 -11.07 2.99 12.04
C SER A 29 -11.83 2.27 13.17
N LYS A 30 -11.73 2.75 14.41
CA LYS A 30 -12.44 2.16 15.56
C LYS A 30 -13.94 2.25 15.36
N LEU A 31 -14.46 3.43 15.01
CA LEU A 31 -15.89 3.65 14.85
C LEU A 31 -16.46 2.77 13.74
N MET A 32 -15.70 2.60 12.65
CA MET A 32 -16.05 1.69 11.58
C MET A 32 -16.05 0.23 12.06
N SER A 33 -15.01 -0.23 12.75
CA SER A 33 -14.94 -1.61 13.24
C SER A 33 -15.99 -1.94 14.30
N ASP A 34 -16.37 -0.97 15.13
CA ASP A 34 -17.38 -1.15 16.18
C ASP A 34 -18.77 -1.40 15.56
N ALA A 35 -19.01 -0.86 14.35
CA ALA A 35 -20.22 -1.12 13.58
C ALA A 35 -20.36 -2.62 13.22
N LEU A 36 -19.28 -3.38 13.12
CA LEU A 36 -19.34 -4.82 12.84
C LEU A 36 -20.16 -5.57 13.90
N TRP A 37 -20.04 -5.18 15.17
CA TRP A 37 -20.68 -5.85 16.30
C TRP A 37 -22.13 -5.40 16.52
N HIS A 38 -22.47 -4.17 16.15
CA HIS A 38 -23.79 -3.59 16.39
C HIS A 38 -24.69 -3.62 15.15
N LYS A 39 -24.12 -3.33 13.97
CA LYS A 39 -24.80 -3.27 12.66
C LYS A 39 -23.85 -3.76 11.55
N PRO A 40 -23.64 -5.08 11.41
CA PRO A 40 -22.68 -5.63 10.45
C PRO A 40 -22.95 -5.22 9.00
N GLY A 41 -24.22 -4.97 8.64
CA GLY A 41 -24.58 -4.44 7.32
C GLY A 41 -23.94 -3.07 7.04
N ASP A 42 -23.91 -2.18 8.03
CA ASP A 42 -23.30 -0.86 7.93
C ASP A 42 -21.77 -0.98 7.77
N PHE A 43 -21.14 -1.92 8.49
CA PHE A 43 -19.71 -2.20 8.35
C PHE A 43 -19.34 -2.59 6.91
N PHE A 44 -20.05 -3.56 6.32
CA PHE A 44 -19.73 -4.01 4.96
C PHE A 44 -20.03 -2.93 3.90
N ARG A 45 -21.09 -2.15 4.09
CA ARG A 45 -21.40 -1.00 3.23
C ARG A 45 -20.29 0.05 3.28
N MET A 46 -19.81 0.41 4.47
CA MET A 46 -18.67 1.33 4.64
C MET A 46 -17.37 0.74 4.07
N LEU A 47 -17.14 -0.57 4.23
CA LEU A 47 -15.92 -1.25 3.81
C LEU A 47 -15.76 -1.28 2.29
N PHE A 48 -16.82 -1.63 1.58
CA PHE A 48 -16.80 -1.74 0.13
C PHE A 48 -17.26 -0.46 -0.59
N GLY A 49 -17.85 0.50 0.12
CA GLY A 49 -18.39 1.72 -0.49
C GLY A 49 -19.72 1.49 -1.21
N PHE A 50 -20.55 0.56 -0.73
CA PHE A 50 -21.86 0.30 -1.32
C PHE A 50 -22.94 1.09 -0.59
N ASP A 51 -23.64 1.98 -1.30
CA ASP A 51 -24.78 2.77 -0.78
C ASP A 51 -24.46 3.45 0.56
N ASN A 52 -23.25 4.00 0.66
CA ASN A 52 -22.71 4.53 1.90
C ASN A 52 -22.54 6.06 1.88
N ASP A 53 -22.87 6.73 0.78
CA ASP A 53 -22.83 8.19 0.60
C ASP A 53 -24.22 8.79 0.82
N ASN A 54 -24.75 8.64 2.04
CA ASN A 54 -26.05 9.19 2.42
C ASN A 54 -25.98 9.92 3.78
N THR A 55 -27.06 10.63 4.11
CA THR A 55 -27.15 11.39 5.36
C THR A 55 -27.06 10.49 6.59
N TYR A 56 -27.64 9.28 6.51
CA TYR A 56 -27.56 8.29 7.58
C TYR A 56 -26.11 7.94 7.94
N PHE A 57 -25.26 7.57 6.97
CA PHE A 57 -23.86 7.23 7.24
C PHE A 57 -23.04 8.45 7.68
N SER A 58 -23.36 9.62 7.13
CA SER A 58 -22.69 10.87 7.48
C SER A 58 -22.93 11.22 8.95
N GLU A 59 -24.19 11.20 9.38
CA GLU A 59 -24.58 11.55 10.76
C GLU A 59 -24.15 10.47 11.76
N HIS A 60 -24.34 9.18 11.45
CA HIS A 60 -24.06 8.11 12.40
C HIS A 60 -22.57 7.73 12.49
N TYR A 61 -21.78 7.94 11.43
CA TYR A 61 -20.39 7.48 11.39
C TYR A 61 -19.43 8.58 10.97
N TYR A 62 -19.55 9.13 9.77
CA TYR A 62 -18.45 9.90 9.18
C TYR A 62 -18.21 11.27 9.83
N ASN A 63 -19.24 11.94 10.32
CA ASN A 63 -19.10 13.21 11.06
C ASN A 63 -18.39 13.03 12.41
N HIS A 64 -18.37 11.81 12.94
CA HIS A 64 -17.64 11.45 14.15
C HIS A 64 -16.21 10.98 13.86
N MET A 65 -15.83 10.85 12.58
CA MET A 65 -14.46 10.55 12.15
C MET A 65 -13.76 11.84 11.76
N ASN A 66 -12.59 12.09 12.37
CA ASN A 66 -11.89 13.36 12.20
C ASN A 66 -11.29 13.54 10.80
N ASN A 67 -10.97 12.44 10.10
CA ASN A 67 -10.23 12.46 8.84
C ASN A 67 -11.00 11.84 7.67
N TRP A 68 -12.29 11.50 7.86
CA TRP A 68 -13.10 10.96 6.77
C TRP A 68 -13.41 12.05 5.73
N PHE A 69 -13.83 13.24 6.17
CA PHE A 69 -14.01 14.39 5.30
C PHE A 69 -12.84 15.36 5.45
N ARG A 70 -12.02 15.56 4.41
CA ARG A 70 -10.90 16.51 4.47
C ARG A 70 -11.26 17.86 3.88
N LYS A 71 -10.87 18.93 4.58
CA LYS A 71 -11.06 20.33 4.18
C LYS A 71 -10.41 20.72 2.84
N TYR A 72 -9.41 19.94 2.38
CA TYR A 72 -8.67 20.16 1.12
C TYR A 72 -8.64 18.88 0.27
N GLU A 73 -9.80 18.33 -0.06
CA GLU A 73 -9.90 17.24 -1.02
C GLU A 73 -9.69 17.74 -2.45
N SER A 74 -8.71 17.17 -3.15
CA SER A 74 -8.73 17.13 -4.61
C SER A 74 -9.68 15.99 -5.00
N ASN A 75 -10.70 16.31 -5.82
CA ASN A 75 -11.76 15.40 -6.27
C ASN A 75 -11.31 14.11 -6.98
N LEU A 76 -10.00 13.86 -7.11
CA LEU A 76 -9.49 12.77 -7.91
C LEU A 76 -9.36 11.46 -7.12
N TYR A 77 -8.97 11.44 -5.84
CA TYR A 77 -8.89 10.20 -5.03
C TYR A 77 -8.77 10.48 -3.53
N ASN A 78 -9.61 9.85 -2.68
CA ASN A 78 -9.54 9.99 -1.22
C ASN A 78 -8.70 8.89 -0.57
N ASP A 79 -7.38 9.10 -0.52
CA ASP A 79 -6.43 8.17 0.11
C ASP A 79 -6.74 7.86 1.59
N SER A 80 -7.49 8.74 2.28
CA SER A 80 -7.81 8.61 3.71
C SER A 80 -8.81 7.48 3.98
N HIS A 81 -9.81 7.30 3.10
CA HIS A 81 -10.82 6.25 3.25
C HIS A 81 -10.20 4.86 3.14
N THR A 82 -9.28 4.68 2.19
CA THR A 82 -8.60 3.40 1.97
C THR A 82 -7.84 2.94 3.21
N ILE A 83 -7.07 3.84 3.85
CA ILE A 83 -6.29 3.48 5.04
C ILE A 83 -7.17 3.29 6.29
N ILE A 84 -8.28 4.03 6.42
CA ILE A 84 -9.28 3.80 7.48
C ILE A 84 -9.92 2.42 7.32
N ARG A 85 -10.33 2.06 6.10
CA ARG A 85 -10.90 0.74 5.77
C ARG A 85 -9.92 -0.41 6.05
N ILE A 86 -8.66 -0.26 5.62
CA ILE A 86 -7.60 -1.26 5.88
C ILE A 86 -7.39 -1.44 7.39
N ASN A 87 -7.30 -0.34 8.14
CA ASN A 87 -7.20 -0.39 9.59
C ASN A 87 -8.44 -1.01 10.25
N ALA A 88 -9.65 -0.74 9.76
CA ALA A 88 -10.86 -1.31 10.32
C ALA A 88 -10.89 -2.84 10.18
N VAL A 89 -10.44 -3.37 9.04
CA VAL A 89 -10.29 -4.82 8.84
C VAL A 89 -9.20 -5.40 9.74
N MET A 90 -8.04 -4.77 9.83
CA MET A 90 -6.97 -5.23 10.74
C MET A 90 -7.41 -5.18 12.22
N ARG A 91 -8.29 -4.24 12.57
CA ARG A 91 -8.79 -4.04 13.93
C ARG A 91 -9.62 -5.22 14.44
N ILE A 92 -10.28 -5.95 13.54
CA ILE A 92 -11.01 -7.19 13.85
C ILE A 92 -10.07 -8.24 14.44
N PHE A 93 -8.86 -8.35 13.90
CA PHE A 93 -7.85 -9.32 14.36
C PHE A 93 -6.98 -8.77 15.49
N SER A 94 -6.81 -7.45 15.57
CA SER A 94 -5.95 -6.82 16.58
C SER A 94 -6.62 -6.53 17.90
N PHE A 95 -7.96 -6.63 17.97
CA PHE A 95 -8.77 -6.19 19.11
C PHE A 95 -8.48 -4.74 19.54
N GLY A 96 -8.05 -3.90 18.58
CA GLY A 96 -7.71 -2.50 18.84
C GLY A 96 -6.29 -2.27 19.37
N SER A 97 -5.39 -3.26 19.29
CA SER A 97 -3.98 -3.07 19.60
C SER A 97 -3.22 -2.48 18.41
N TYR A 98 -2.68 -1.27 18.57
CA TYR A 98 -1.89 -0.59 17.55
C TYR A 98 -0.60 -1.36 17.16
N HIS A 99 0.03 -2.05 18.11
CA HIS A 99 1.25 -2.81 17.83
C HIS A 99 1.00 -4.00 16.90
N VAL A 100 -0.18 -4.62 16.97
CA VAL A 100 -0.55 -5.68 16.04
C VAL A 100 -0.70 -5.14 14.61
N HIS A 101 -1.23 -3.93 14.44
CA HIS A 101 -1.26 -3.27 13.13
C HIS A 101 0.15 -3.01 12.60
N THR A 102 1.08 -2.64 13.49
CA THR A 102 2.49 -2.45 13.13
C THR A 102 3.10 -3.76 12.62
N ILE A 103 2.77 -4.90 13.23
CA ILE A 103 3.21 -6.23 12.76
C ILE A 103 2.64 -6.53 11.38
N PHE A 104 1.34 -6.29 11.14
CA PHE A 104 0.73 -6.46 9.83
C PHE A 104 1.42 -5.59 8.77
N ALA A 105 1.63 -4.30 9.05
CA ALA A 105 2.32 -3.40 8.14
C ALA A 105 3.73 -3.91 7.80
N CYS A 106 4.50 -4.33 8.80
CA CYS A 106 5.83 -4.91 8.60
C CYS A 106 5.78 -6.20 7.77
N MET A 107 4.79 -7.06 8.00
CA MET A 107 4.61 -8.31 7.25
C MET A 107 4.33 -8.04 5.77
N PHE A 108 3.39 -7.14 5.46
CA PHE A 108 3.07 -6.76 4.08
C PHE A 108 4.25 -6.07 3.41
N SER A 109 4.88 -5.09 4.07
CA SER A 109 6.06 -4.42 3.55
C SER A 109 7.18 -5.42 3.26
N MET A 110 7.48 -6.33 4.19
CA MET A 110 8.50 -7.36 3.99
C MET A 110 8.16 -8.30 2.84
N GLY A 111 6.91 -8.73 2.72
CA GLY A 111 6.44 -9.53 1.58
C GLY A 111 6.64 -8.80 0.24
N GLY A 112 6.38 -7.49 0.21
CA GLY A 112 6.65 -6.63 -0.94
C GLY A 112 8.12 -6.59 -1.30
N LEU A 113 8.99 -6.31 -0.33
CA LEU A 113 10.44 -6.25 -0.53
C LEU A 113 11.03 -7.57 -1.01
N VAL A 114 10.57 -8.70 -0.46
CA VAL A 114 10.93 -10.04 -0.95
C VAL A 114 10.48 -10.23 -2.39
N GLY A 115 9.26 -9.77 -2.73
CA GLY A 115 8.77 -9.79 -4.10
C GLY A 115 9.66 -8.98 -5.05
N ILE A 116 10.02 -7.75 -4.68
CA ILE A 116 10.95 -6.91 -5.46
C ILE A 116 12.30 -7.62 -5.62
N TYR A 117 12.88 -8.13 -4.55
CA TYR A 117 14.15 -8.84 -4.61
C TYR A 117 14.09 -10.02 -5.58
N ARG A 118 13.06 -10.88 -5.48
CA ARG A 118 12.87 -12.02 -6.38
C ARG A 118 12.72 -11.59 -7.84
N ALA A 119 11.90 -10.57 -8.09
CA ALA A 119 11.65 -10.04 -9.43
C ALA A 119 12.93 -9.52 -10.11
N PHE A 120 13.83 -8.89 -9.33
CA PHE A 120 15.05 -8.28 -9.87
C PHE A 120 16.31 -9.14 -9.78
N LYS A 121 16.32 -10.19 -8.95
CA LYS A 121 17.51 -11.05 -8.72
C LYS A 121 18.13 -11.56 -10.02
N SER A 122 17.31 -11.96 -11.00
CA SER A 122 17.79 -12.50 -12.28
C SER A 122 18.56 -11.48 -13.13
N PHE A 123 18.40 -10.18 -12.89
CA PHE A 123 19.12 -9.11 -13.60
C PHE A 123 20.45 -8.72 -12.92
N PHE A 124 20.67 -9.14 -11.67
CA PHE A 124 21.83 -8.75 -10.85
C PHE A 124 22.68 -9.96 -10.45
N ILE A 125 22.90 -10.90 -11.37
CA ILE A 125 23.72 -12.10 -11.15
C ILE A 125 25.13 -11.68 -10.69
N GLY A 126 25.59 -12.22 -9.56
CA GLY A 126 26.88 -11.89 -8.93
C GLY A 126 26.89 -10.60 -8.10
N LYS A 127 25.77 -9.85 -8.04
CA LYS A 127 25.58 -8.62 -7.25
C LYS A 127 24.37 -8.71 -6.33
N GLU A 128 23.88 -9.91 -6.04
CA GLU A 128 22.67 -10.17 -5.26
C GLU A 128 22.76 -9.62 -3.84
N ARG A 129 23.98 -9.64 -3.26
CA ARG A 129 24.24 -9.02 -1.96
C ARG A 129 23.99 -7.51 -2.01
N TYR A 130 24.51 -6.80 -3.00
CA TYR A 130 24.25 -5.36 -3.10
C TYR A 130 22.75 -5.08 -3.27
N LEU A 131 22.08 -5.86 -4.13
CA LEU A 131 20.64 -5.76 -4.32
C LEU A 131 19.87 -5.96 -3.01
N SER A 132 20.23 -6.94 -2.18
CA SER A 132 19.56 -7.17 -0.89
C SER A 132 19.77 -6.02 0.09
N TRP A 133 20.98 -5.45 0.16
CA TRP A 133 21.25 -4.27 0.99
C TRP A 133 20.41 -3.06 0.58
N PHE A 134 20.31 -2.77 -0.72
CA PHE A 134 19.50 -1.66 -1.22
C PHE A 134 17.99 -1.87 -1.01
N ILE A 135 17.49 -3.10 -1.12
CA ILE A 135 16.06 -3.36 -0.98
C ILE A 135 15.65 -3.41 0.50
N PHE A 136 16.39 -4.13 1.34
CA PHE A 136 15.96 -4.42 2.71
C PHE A 136 16.49 -3.43 3.76
N LEU A 137 17.66 -2.83 3.52
CA LEU A 137 18.36 -2.04 4.55
C LEU A 137 18.42 -0.55 4.24
N TRP A 138 17.79 -0.11 3.16
CA TRP A 138 17.72 1.31 2.86
C TRP A 138 16.91 2.05 3.93
N PRO A 139 17.47 3.07 4.60
CA PRO A 139 16.84 3.68 5.78
C PRO A 139 15.40 4.16 5.53
N SER A 140 15.14 4.74 4.35
CA SER A 140 13.81 5.20 3.97
C SER A 140 12.80 4.04 3.87
N VAL A 141 13.21 2.90 3.31
CA VAL A 141 12.34 1.72 3.18
C VAL A 141 12.01 1.15 4.55
N LEU A 142 13.00 1.06 5.43
CA LEU A 142 12.79 0.59 6.81
C LEU A 142 11.86 1.52 7.59
N PHE A 143 12.00 2.83 7.41
CA PHE A 143 11.17 3.82 8.08
C PHE A 143 9.71 3.74 7.60
N TRP A 144 9.47 3.94 6.30
CA TRP A 144 8.11 4.00 5.74
C TRP A 144 7.41 2.64 5.67
N GLY A 145 8.16 1.55 5.54
CA GLY A 145 7.62 0.18 5.50
C GLY A 145 7.25 -0.39 6.87
N SER A 146 7.60 0.30 7.97
CA SER A 146 7.37 -0.20 9.32
C SER A 146 6.26 0.50 10.10
N GLY A 147 5.77 1.64 9.62
CA GLY A 147 4.63 2.35 10.21
C GLY A 147 3.29 1.77 9.78
N VAL A 148 2.22 2.02 10.57
CA VAL A 148 0.83 1.70 10.21
C VAL A 148 0.33 2.73 9.19
N LEU A 149 0.90 2.63 7.99
CA LEU A 149 0.78 3.61 6.92
C LEU A 149 0.44 2.92 5.61
N LYS A 150 -0.12 3.69 4.67
CA LYS A 150 -0.45 3.20 3.32
C LYS A 150 0.80 2.76 2.55
N GLU A 151 1.95 3.33 2.87
CA GLU A 151 3.26 3.06 2.26
C GLU A 151 3.68 1.59 2.44
N ALA A 152 3.38 0.95 3.57
CA ALA A 152 3.67 -0.47 3.79
C ALA A 152 2.89 -1.37 2.82
N PHE A 153 1.59 -1.07 2.61
CA PHE A 153 0.74 -1.78 1.66
C PHE A 153 1.08 -1.43 0.20
N LEU A 154 1.55 -0.22 -0.04
CA LEU A 154 2.04 0.21 -1.36
C LEU A 154 3.27 -0.61 -1.76
N LEU A 155 4.25 -0.76 -0.86
CA LEU A 155 5.43 -1.60 -1.09
C LEU A 155 5.04 -3.05 -1.41
N PHE A 156 4.04 -3.58 -0.71
CA PHE A 156 3.46 -4.89 -1.02
C PHE A 156 2.89 -4.94 -2.44
N GLY A 157 2.03 -3.99 -2.81
CA GLY A 157 1.41 -3.89 -4.14
C GLY A 157 2.44 -3.80 -5.27
N ILE A 158 3.48 -2.98 -5.10
CA ILE A 158 4.61 -2.87 -6.05
C ILE A 158 5.34 -4.21 -6.17
N GLY A 159 5.66 -4.85 -5.04
CA GLY A 159 6.38 -6.12 -5.02
C GLY A 159 5.65 -7.25 -5.75
N ILE A 160 4.34 -7.43 -5.48
CA ILE A 160 3.56 -8.47 -6.16
C ILE A 160 3.37 -8.16 -7.65
N LEU A 161 3.27 -6.89 -8.04
CA LEU A 161 3.19 -6.49 -9.44
C LEU A 161 4.48 -6.84 -10.19
N PHE A 162 5.64 -6.54 -9.59
CA PHE A 162 6.93 -6.91 -10.19
C PHE A 162 7.14 -8.42 -10.24
N VAL A 163 6.74 -9.17 -9.21
CA VAL A 163 6.75 -10.64 -9.27
C VAL A 163 5.93 -11.13 -10.45
N ALA A 164 4.72 -10.61 -10.64
CA ALA A 164 3.85 -11.01 -11.74
C ALA A 164 4.46 -10.74 -13.14
N LEU A 165 5.21 -9.65 -13.29
CA LEU A 165 5.76 -9.23 -14.58
C LEU A 165 7.15 -9.79 -14.88
N LEU A 166 7.98 -9.91 -13.85
CA LEU A 166 9.43 -10.11 -14.01
C LEU A 166 9.93 -11.44 -13.45
N ASP A 167 9.26 -12.03 -12.44
CA ASP A 167 9.74 -13.25 -11.81
C ASP A 167 9.73 -14.43 -12.81
N ALA A 168 10.94 -14.85 -13.18
CA ALA A 168 11.15 -15.96 -14.09
C ALA A 168 10.88 -17.31 -13.41
N GLU A 169 10.99 -17.40 -12.09
CA GLU A 169 10.79 -18.62 -11.32
C GLU A 169 9.30 -18.97 -11.14
N MET A 170 8.40 -18.00 -11.35
CA MET A 170 6.96 -18.20 -11.16
C MET A 170 6.32 -18.96 -12.33
N LYS A 171 6.18 -20.28 -12.19
CA LYS A 171 5.67 -21.17 -13.25
C LYS A 171 4.14 -21.12 -13.45
N SER A 172 3.37 -20.90 -12.39
CA SER A 172 1.90 -20.92 -12.46
C SER A 172 1.36 -19.66 -13.15
N LYS A 173 0.74 -19.84 -14.33
CA LYS A 173 0.10 -18.74 -15.08
C LYS A 173 -1.09 -18.14 -14.32
N SER A 174 -1.93 -18.98 -13.68
CA SER A 174 -3.09 -18.50 -12.92
C SER A 174 -2.66 -17.64 -11.74
N PHE A 175 -1.67 -18.12 -10.96
CA PHE A 175 -1.14 -17.35 -9.83
C PHE A 175 -0.47 -16.04 -10.29
N ARG A 176 0.21 -16.06 -11.44
CA ARG A 176 0.78 -14.84 -12.05
C ARG A 176 -0.29 -13.80 -12.37
N VAL A 177 -1.40 -14.21 -12.99
CA VAL A 177 -2.52 -13.31 -13.30
C VAL A 177 -3.16 -12.79 -12.01
N PHE A 178 -3.33 -13.65 -11.01
CA PHE A 178 -3.82 -13.23 -9.69
C PHE A 178 -2.92 -12.15 -9.06
N CYS A 179 -1.61 -12.36 -8.99
CA CYS A 179 -0.66 -11.37 -8.46
C CYS A 179 -0.68 -10.06 -9.27
N PHE A 180 -0.83 -10.14 -10.59
CA PHE A 180 -0.93 -8.96 -11.46
C PHE A 180 -2.17 -8.14 -11.16
N VAL A 181 -3.35 -8.79 -11.14
CA VAL A 181 -4.63 -8.12 -10.86
C VAL A 181 -4.63 -7.55 -9.44
N LEU A 182 -4.18 -8.33 -8.45
CA LEU A 182 -4.09 -7.89 -7.07
C LEU A 182 -3.17 -6.67 -6.92
N GLY A 183 -1.98 -6.70 -7.56
CA GLY A 183 -1.05 -5.58 -7.57
C GLY A 183 -1.64 -4.32 -8.19
N LEU A 184 -2.29 -4.45 -9.35
CA LEU A 184 -2.98 -3.33 -10.00
C LEU A 184 -4.06 -2.74 -9.11
N VAL A 185 -4.95 -3.58 -8.56
CA VAL A 185 -6.05 -3.13 -7.68
C VAL A 185 -5.49 -2.40 -6.47
N LEU A 186 -4.49 -2.96 -5.79
CA LEU A 186 -3.87 -2.30 -4.62
C LEU A 186 -3.28 -0.94 -4.98
N LEU A 187 -2.55 -0.82 -6.10
CA LEU A 187 -1.95 0.46 -6.49
C LEU A 187 -3.00 1.50 -6.90
N LEU A 188 -4.09 1.09 -7.57
CA LEU A 188 -5.20 1.98 -7.91
C LEU A 188 -5.85 2.57 -6.67
N TYR A 189 -6.15 1.75 -5.66
CA TYR A 189 -6.82 2.19 -4.43
C TYR A 189 -5.90 2.91 -3.43
N LEU A 190 -4.60 2.61 -3.45
CA LEU A 190 -3.64 3.23 -2.52
C LEU A 190 -3.10 4.55 -3.06
N LYS A 191 -2.55 4.54 -4.28
CA LYS A 191 -1.90 5.69 -4.92
C LYS A 191 -1.85 5.51 -6.44
N VAL A 192 -2.92 5.91 -7.13
CA VAL A 192 -3.02 5.79 -8.61
C VAL A 192 -1.84 6.45 -9.34
N TYR A 193 -1.29 7.54 -8.81
CA TYR A 193 -0.14 8.22 -9.41
C TYR A 193 1.15 7.38 -9.39
N VAL A 194 1.30 6.47 -8.42
CA VAL A 194 2.45 5.54 -8.40
C VAL A 194 2.31 4.54 -9.55
N LEU A 195 1.10 4.06 -9.82
CA LEU A 195 0.85 3.23 -10.99
C LEU A 195 1.14 3.99 -12.27
N MET A 196 0.65 5.24 -12.39
CA MET A 196 0.92 6.09 -13.56
C MET A 196 2.41 6.32 -13.79
N ALA A 197 3.19 6.52 -12.72
CA ALA A 197 4.65 6.65 -12.82
C ALA A 197 5.34 5.34 -13.24
N LEU A 198 4.79 4.18 -12.87
CA LEU A 198 5.34 2.87 -13.24
C LEU A 198 4.99 2.47 -14.68
N LEU A 199 3.85 2.90 -15.22
CA LEU A 199 3.36 2.49 -16.53
C LEU A 199 4.38 2.72 -17.67
N PRO A 200 4.99 3.91 -17.84
CA PRO A 200 5.99 4.13 -18.90
C PRO A 200 7.17 3.16 -18.81
N GLY A 201 7.66 2.92 -17.60
CA GLY A 201 8.76 1.98 -17.34
C GLY A 201 8.39 0.54 -17.68
N LEU A 202 7.20 0.10 -17.25
CA LEU A 202 6.71 -1.25 -17.51
C LEU A 202 6.44 -1.49 -19.01
N ILE A 203 5.82 -0.53 -19.70
CA ILE A 203 5.54 -0.60 -21.13
C ILE A 203 6.86 -0.69 -21.91
N SER A 204 7.81 0.19 -21.61
CA SER A 204 9.14 0.19 -22.23
C SER A 204 9.86 -1.15 -22.03
N PHE A 205 9.82 -1.68 -20.81
CA PHE A 205 10.43 -2.96 -20.48
C PHE A 205 9.79 -4.13 -21.26
N LEU A 206 8.47 -4.17 -21.36
CA LEU A 206 7.75 -5.20 -22.11
C LEU A 206 8.05 -5.14 -23.63
N ILE A 207 8.17 -3.94 -24.19
CA ILE A 207 8.55 -3.73 -25.59
C ILE A 207 9.96 -4.26 -25.83
N LEU A 208 10.93 -3.91 -24.97
CA LEU A 208 12.31 -4.36 -25.11
C LEU A 208 12.45 -5.87 -24.99
N ARG A 209 11.73 -6.49 -24.06
CA ARG A 209 11.74 -7.95 -23.87
C ARG A 209 11.20 -8.69 -25.10
N LYS A 210 10.19 -8.14 -25.79
CA LYS A 210 9.63 -8.74 -27.01
C LYS A 210 10.50 -8.49 -28.25
N ARG A 211 11.06 -7.28 -28.38
CA ARG A 211 11.74 -6.85 -29.62
C ARG A 211 13.26 -7.05 -29.62
N LYS A 212 13.88 -7.46 -28.51
CA LYS A 212 15.35 -7.65 -28.36
C LYS A 212 16.16 -6.52 -29.00
N MET A 213 15.75 -5.27 -28.77
CA MET A 213 16.36 -4.10 -29.42
C MET A 213 17.69 -3.74 -28.75
N GLU A 214 18.69 -3.37 -29.56
CA GLU A 214 20.06 -3.07 -29.10
C GLU A 214 20.18 -1.73 -28.36
N ARG A 215 19.19 -0.83 -28.47
CA ARG A 215 19.22 0.52 -27.87
C ARG A 215 18.09 0.75 -26.85
N PRO A 216 18.22 0.22 -25.63
CA PRO A 216 17.16 0.28 -24.62
C PRO A 216 16.78 1.71 -24.22
N LEU A 217 17.75 2.62 -24.14
CA LEU A 217 17.54 4.01 -23.71
C LEU A 217 16.59 4.81 -24.63
N ILE A 218 16.61 4.53 -25.95
CA ILE A 218 15.76 5.22 -26.92
C ILE A 218 14.28 4.82 -26.71
N VAL A 219 14.02 3.55 -26.40
CA VAL A 219 12.67 3.06 -26.13
C VAL A 219 12.12 3.71 -24.86
N TYR A 220 12.90 3.76 -23.78
CA TYR A 220 12.49 4.48 -22.56
C TYR A 220 12.21 5.96 -22.86
N ALA A 221 13.12 6.67 -23.54
CA ALA A 221 12.92 8.09 -23.85
C ALA A 221 11.65 8.33 -24.69
N SER A 222 11.37 7.48 -25.68
CA SER A 222 10.18 7.61 -26.54
C SER A 222 8.86 7.41 -25.79
N VAL A 223 8.81 6.50 -24.81
CA VAL A 223 7.60 6.21 -24.05
C VAL A 223 7.37 7.25 -22.94
N PHE A 224 8.44 7.85 -22.39
CA PHE A 224 8.33 8.92 -21.41
C PHE A 224 7.97 10.30 -22.02
N LEU A 225 8.20 10.50 -23.32
CA LEU A 225 7.84 11.73 -24.04
C LEU A 225 6.42 11.71 -24.63
N LEU A 226 5.74 10.56 -24.59
CA LEU A 226 4.34 10.35 -24.96
C LEU A 226 3.42 10.59 -23.76
#